data_AF-A0A158QEJ1-F1
#
_entry.id   AF-A0A158QEJ1-F1
#
_cell.length_a   1.000
_cell.length_b   1.000
_cell.length_c   1.000
_cell.angle_alpha   90.00
_cell.angle_beta   90.00
_cell.angle_gamma   90.00
#
_symmetry.space_group_name_H-M   'P 1'
#
loop_
_entity.id
_entity.type
_entity.pdbx_description
1 polymer ?
#
loop_
_entity_poly.entity_id
_entity_poly.type
_entity_poly.pdbx_seq_one_letter_code
_entity_poly.pdbx_strand_id
1 'polypeptide(L)'
;MAKNGVGKVPDNAVGNGEPRLRRQRKRPRRCAIGCYHTSAFILAIGIIVAFAGICSSRLFEIFLYDNRHPPLFHHLTIHVGLFDVRGEKISNGANPTVEELYFPPNLDEPRWLTAKAAAVIGLIFGLVALIIHLALICCSRGREDKPWGTVAVEILCCLIIVIGLLVSLSLAESEIEGVHNHGDETLVRMLQANELLGNGTEIYRSAIPANTDAEQYVPPLPLLNSVAEFNLVLSEPRQSFYVLIAADFICLLAFLMSLVYFVRLSEREEQLRKQLQKAEVAKPISERPLV
;
A
#
# COMPACT_ATOMS: atom_id res chain seq x y z
N MET A 1 83.03 -12.44 46.84
CA MET A 1 81.93 -12.47 45.85
C MET A 1 81.15 -13.77 46.05
N ALA A 2 79.85 -13.66 46.30
CA ALA A 2 78.97 -14.75 46.70
C ALA A 2 78.28 -15.41 45.49
N LYS A 3 78.02 -16.74 45.57
CA LYS A 3 76.67 -17.32 45.37
C LYS A 3 76.65 -18.84 45.62
N ASN A 4 76.05 -19.22 46.76
CA ASN A 4 75.20 -20.42 46.90
C ASN A 4 74.00 -20.25 45.93
N GLY A 5 73.38 -21.24 45.29
CA GLY A 5 73.05 -22.59 45.72
C GLY A 5 71.51 -22.73 45.71
N VAL A 6 71.01 -23.84 45.15
CA VAL A 6 69.70 -24.49 45.41
C VAL A 6 68.48 -24.07 44.56
N GLY A 7 67.97 -25.07 43.80
CA GLY A 7 66.59 -25.56 43.88
C GLY A 7 65.49 -24.82 43.10
N LYS A 8 64.90 -25.47 42.09
CA LYS A 8 63.60 -25.09 41.53
C LYS A 8 62.69 -26.32 41.49
N VAL A 9 61.68 -26.31 42.36
CA VAL A 9 60.51 -27.21 42.43
C VAL A 9 59.29 -26.41 41.90
N PRO A 10 58.25 -27.05 41.35
CA PRO A 10 57.43 -26.51 40.28
C PRO A 10 56.24 -25.70 40.79
N ASP A 11 55.92 -24.60 40.12
CA ASP A 11 54.69 -23.86 40.36
C ASP A 11 53.59 -24.33 39.41
N ASN A 12 52.60 -24.97 40.02
CA ASN A 12 51.24 -25.13 39.51
C ASN A 12 50.60 -23.75 39.33
N ALA A 13 50.60 -23.22 38.11
CA ALA A 13 49.72 -22.12 37.73
C ALA A 13 48.48 -22.71 37.03
N VAL A 14 47.46 -22.91 37.85
CA VAL A 14 46.06 -23.18 37.47
C VAL A 14 45.66 -22.21 36.36
N GLY A 15 45.40 -22.78 35.18
CA GLY A 15 44.83 -22.06 34.05
C GLY A 15 43.45 -21.56 34.39
N ASN A 16 43.36 -20.30 34.84
CA ASN A 16 42.10 -19.59 34.90
C ASN A 16 41.77 -19.15 33.47
N GLY A 17 41.16 -20.08 32.72
CA GLY A 17 40.65 -19.83 31.40
C GLY A 17 39.51 -18.82 31.47
N GLU A 18 39.84 -17.54 31.40
CA GLU A 18 38.88 -16.54 30.94
C GLU A 18 38.33 -17.05 29.60
N PRO A 19 37.00 -17.19 29.44
CA PRO A 19 36.44 -17.52 28.17
C PRO A 19 36.77 -16.35 27.25
N ARG A 20 37.71 -16.59 26.33
CA ARG A 20 38.02 -15.73 25.20
C ARG A 20 36.69 -15.32 24.58
N LEU A 21 36.22 -14.13 24.94
CA LEU A 21 35.12 -13.44 24.29
C LEU A 21 35.44 -13.50 22.82
N ARG A 22 34.73 -14.38 22.09
CA ARG A 22 34.83 -14.51 20.65
C ARG A 22 34.65 -13.10 20.10
N ARG A 23 35.77 -12.45 19.77
CA ARG A 23 35.85 -11.28 18.91
C ARG A 23 35.40 -11.74 17.52
N GLN A 24 34.11 -11.91 17.34
CA GLN A 24 33.52 -12.18 16.04
C GLN A 24 32.28 -11.30 15.89
N ARG A 25 32.53 -10.11 15.36
CA ARG A 25 31.72 -9.29 14.43
C ARG A 25 32.19 -7.83 14.48
N LYS A 26 33.48 -7.58 14.21
CA LYS A 26 34.00 -6.21 14.00
C LYS A 26 34.03 -5.87 12.50
N ARG A 27 32.83 -5.70 11.94
CA ARG A 27 32.41 -4.79 10.85
C ARG A 27 31.08 -5.32 10.31
N PRO A 28 30.01 -4.49 10.31
CA PRO A 28 29.80 -3.69 9.11
C PRO A 28 29.14 -2.31 9.40
N ARG A 29 29.81 -1.42 10.16
CA ARG A 29 29.30 -0.06 10.41
C ARG A 29 29.03 0.71 9.10
N ARG A 30 29.88 0.53 8.09
CA ARG A 30 29.72 1.15 6.76
C ARG A 30 28.60 0.53 5.92
N CYS A 31 28.38 -0.78 6.03
CA CYS A 31 27.32 -1.44 5.26
C CYS A 31 25.93 -1.02 5.75
N ALA A 32 25.72 -0.95 7.07
CA ALA A 32 24.42 -0.53 7.62
C ALA A 32 24.07 0.92 7.25
N ILE A 33 25.06 1.81 7.26
CA ILE A 33 24.89 3.20 6.79
C ILE A 33 24.61 3.23 5.29
N GLY A 34 25.32 2.41 4.49
CA GLY A 34 25.05 2.25 3.06
C GLY A 34 23.62 1.79 2.80
N CYS A 35 23.19 0.71 3.46
CA CYS A 35 21.83 0.17 3.40
C CYS A 35 20.77 1.21 3.74
N TYR A 36 21.02 2.06 4.75
CA TYR A 36 20.11 3.13 5.15
C TYR A 36 20.00 4.26 4.12
N HIS A 37 21.07 4.61 3.41
CA HIS A 37 20.95 5.59 2.33
C HIS A 37 20.34 4.98 1.07
N THR A 38 20.65 3.72 0.78
CA THR A 38 20.02 2.96 -0.30
C THR A 38 18.53 2.78 -0.04
N SER A 39 18.08 2.58 1.20
CA SER A 39 16.66 2.43 1.51
C SER A 39 15.85 3.67 1.16
N ALA A 40 16.36 4.88 1.42
CA ALA A 40 15.66 6.10 1.01
C ALA A 40 15.58 6.25 -0.51
N PHE A 41 16.60 5.82 -1.25
CA PHE A 41 16.55 5.80 -2.72
C PHE A 41 15.50 4.80 -3.23
N ILE A 42 15.46 3.60 -2.65
CA ILE A 42 14.44 2.58 -2.95
C ILE A 42 13.04 3.10 -2.59
N LEU A 43 12.88 3.78 -1.46
CA LEU A 43 11.61 4.38 -1.05
C LEU A 43 11.13 5.43 -2.06
N ALA A 44 12.03 6.28 -2.56
CA ALA A 44 11.69 7.25 -3.60
C ALA A 44 11.19 6.58 -4.88
N ILE A 45 11.83 5.49 -5.30
CA ILE A 45 11.35 4.68 -6.44
C ILE A 45 9.96 4.11 -6.12
N GLY A 46 9.77 3.53 -4.94
CA GLY A 46 8.48 2.96 -4.51
C GLY A 46 7.35 3.99 -4.55
N ILE A 47 7.61 5.22 -4.08
CA ILE A 47 6.64 6.33 -4.14
C ILE A 47 6.29 6.71 -5.58
N ILE A 48 7.29 6.81 -6.47
CA ILE A 48 7.04 7.14 -7.89
C ILE A 48 6.20 6.05 -8.56
N VAL A 49 6.54 4.77 -8.31
CA VAL A 49 5.80 3.63 -8.87
C VAL A 49 4.38 3.58 -8.30
N ALA A 50 4.21 3.82 -6.99
CA ALA A 50 2.90 3.91 -6.36
C ALA A 50 2.06 5.04 -6.97
N PHE A 51 2.65 6.21 -7.17
CA PHE A 51 1.98 7.34 -7.80
C PHE A 51 1.51 7.01 -9.22
N ALA A 52 2.37 6.40 -10.04
CA ALA A 52 2.02 5.97 -11.40
C ALA A 52 0.87 4.95 -11.41
N GLY A 53 0.86 4.01 -10.46
CA GLY A 53 -0.23 3.03 -10.32
C GLY A 53 -1.54 3.66 -9.85
N ILE A 54 -1.48 4.56 -8.86
CA ILE A 54 -2.64 5.26 -8.30
C ILE A 54 -3.29 6.20 -9.32
N CYS A 55 -2.49 6.88 -10.15
CA CYS A 55 -2.99 7.79 -11.20
C CYS A 55 -3.50 7.07 -12.45
N SER A 56 -3.38 5.75 -12.54
CA SER A 56 -3.88 4.99 -13.67
C SER A 56 -5.38 4.71 -13.54
N SER A 57 -6.08 4.75 -14.67
CA SER A 57 -7.49 4.35 -14.81
C SER A 57 -7.70 2.84 -15.00
N ARG A 58 -6.64 2.03 -14.91
CA ARG A 58 -6.65 0.60 -15.30
C ARG A 58 -6.21 -0.33 -14.17
N LEU A 59 -6.87 -0.28 -13.02
CA LEU A 59 -6.73 -1.33 -12.00
C LEU A 59 -7.54 -2.57 -12.39
N PHE A 60 -8.79 -2.36 -12.79
CA PHE A 60 -9.72 -3.40 -13.18
C PHE A 60 -10.58 -2.90 -14.34
N GLU A 61 -11.19 -3.84 -15.05
CA GLU A 61 -12.21 -3.54 -16.05
C GLU A 61 -13.47 -4.33 -15.74
N ILE A 62 -14.61 -3.67 -15.83
CA ILE A 62 -15.92 -4.30 -15.68
C ILE A 62 -16.59 -4.29 -17.04
N PHE A 63 -16.94 -5.47 -17.55
CA PHE A 63 -17.70 -5.63 -18.78
C PHE A 63 -19.17 -5.83 -18.44
N LEU A 64 -20.03 -5.09 -19.14
CA LEU A 64 -21.48 -5.29 -19.06
C LEU A 64 -22.02 -5.63 -20.43
N TYR A 65 -22.62 -6.80 -20.57
CA TYR A 65 -23.28 -7.25 -21.79
C TYR A 65 -24.78 -7.04 -21.70
N ASP A 66 -25.37 -6.53 -22.78
CA ASP A 66 -26.83 -6.38 -22.92
C ASP A 66 -27.41 -7.64 -23.56
N ASN A 67 -28.14 -8.44 -22.79
CA ASN A 67 -28.78 -9.66 -23.27
C ASN A 67 -30.22 -9.43 -23.75
N ARG A 68 -30.69 -8.18 -23.84
CA ARG A 68 -32.04 -7.88 -24.36
C ARG A 68 -32.18 -8.27 -25.83
N HIS A 69 -33.43 -8.45 -26.26
CA HIS A 69 -33.78 -8.78 -27.63
C HIS A 69 -34.86 -7.81 -28.13
N PRO A 70 -34.52 -6.76 -28.90
CA PRO A 70 -33.18 -6.42 -29.40
C PRO A 70 -32.28 -5.73 -28.35
N PRO A 71 -30.94 -5.89 -28.43
CA PRO A 71 -30.01 -5.21 -27.51
C PRO A 71 -29.79 -3.75 -27.93
N LEU A 72 -29.64 -2.85 -26.96
CA LEU A 72 -29.37 -1.42 -27.18
C LEU A 72 -27.88 -1.15 -27.47
N PHE A 73 -26.99 -1.97 -26.92
CA PHE A 73 -25.54 -1.91 -27.14
C PHE A 73 -24.95 -3.32 -27.14
N HIS A 74 -23.72 -3.49 -27.64
CA HIS A 74 -23.08 -4.81 -27.64
C HIS A 74 -22.46 -5.12 -26.27
N HIS A 75 -21.61 -4.24 -25.78
CA HIS A 75 -21.13 -4.26 -24.41
C HIS A 75 -20.67 -2.87 -23.95
N LEU A 76 -20.63 -2.71 -22.63
CA LEU A 76 -20.02 -1.59 -21.95
C LEU A 76 -18.70 -2.05 -21.32
N THR A 77 -17.67 -1.23 -21.40
CA THR A 77 -16.41 -1.44 -20.68
C THR A 77 -16.23 -0.30 -19.69
N ILE A 78 -16.12 -0.61 -18.40
CA ILE A 78 -15.83 0.38 -17.36
C ILE A 78 -14.39 0.17 -16.92
N HIS A 79 -13.53 1.15 -17.20
CA HIS A 79 -12.16 1.21 -16.70
C HIS A 79 -12.16 1.78 -15.29
N VAL A 80 -11.77 0.96 -14.32
CA VAL A 80 -11.77 1.34 -12.91
C VAL A 80 -10.33 1.58 -12.47
N GLY A 81 -10.00 2.85 -12.20
CA GLY A 81 -8.82 3.28 -11.46
C GLY A 81 -9.19 3.80 -10.07
N LEU A 82 -8.21 3.97 -9.19
CA LEU A 82 -8.47 4.33 -7.80
C LEU A 82 -9.08 5.73 -7.68
N PHE A 83 -8.64 6.64 -8.56
CA PHE A 83 -9.12 8.04 -8.63
C PHE A 83 -9.74 8.42 -9.98
N ASP A 84 -9.70 7.54 -10.97
CA ASP A 84 -10.22 7.80 -12.32
C ASP A 84 -11.04 6.59 -12.77
N VAL A 85 -12.35 6.77 -12.92
CA VAL A 85 -13.27 5.75 -13.40
C VAL A 85 -13.89 6.25 -14.69
N ARG A 86 -13.74 5.47 -15.77
CA ARG A 86 -14.23 5.81 -17.11
C ARG A 86 -15.08 4.70 -17.66
N GLY A 87 -15.99 5.03 -18.56
CA GLY A 87 -16.84 4.07 -19.24
C GLY A 87 -16.82 4.26 -20.74
N GLU A 88 -16.82 3.17 -21.48
CA GLU A 88 -16.90 3.14 -22.94
C GLU A 88 -18.07 2.23 -23.33
N LYS A 89 -18.93 2.70 -24.24
CA LYS A 89 -20.05 1.96 -24.81
C LYS A 89 -19.70 1.56 -26.23
N ILE A 90 -19.87 0.28 -26.55
CA ILE A 90 -19.69 -0.23 -27.90
C ILE A 90 -21.06 -0.49 -28.53
N SER A 91 -21.35 0.22 -29.62
CA SER A 91 -22.63 0.13 -30.33
C SER A 91 -22.81 -1.22 -31.04
N ASN A 92 -24.06 -1.59 -31.25
CA ASN A 92 -24.44 -2.79 -31.99
C ASN A 92 -24.56 -2.48 -33.49
N GLY A 93 -23.86 -3.21 -34.36
CA GLY A 93 -23.95 -3.01 -35.82
C GLY A 93 -22.75 -3.56 -36.60
N ALA A 94 -22.81 -3.47 -37.93
CA ALA A 94 -21.76 -3.95 -38.83
C ALA A 94 -20.42 -3.17 -38.70
N ASN A 95 -20.50 -1.91 -38.24
CA ASN A 95 -19.35 -1.07 -37.91
C ASN A 95 -19.52 -0.56 -36.47
N PRO A 96 -19.02 -1.29 -35.45
CA PRO A 96 -19.17 -0.88 -34.06
C PRO A 96 -18.43 0.43 -33.80
N THR A 97 -19.12 1.39 -33.18
CA THR A 97 -18.55 2.66 -32.71
C THR A 97 -18.29 2.58 -31.22
N VAL A 98 -17.17 3.16 -30.78
CA VAL A 98 -16.84 3.34 -29.36
C VAL A 98 -17.24 4.75 -28.95
N GLU A 99 -18.10 4.86 -27.95
CA GLU A 99 -18.58 6.14 -27.40
C GLU A 99 -18.24 6.20 -25.91
N GLU A 100 -17.63 7.29 -25.45
CA GLU A 100 -17.37 7.48 -24.02
C GLU A 100 -18.69 7.73 -23.27
N LEU A 101 -18.85 7.11 -22.10
CA LEU A 101 -20.01 7.34 -21.24
C LEU A 101 -19.94 8.72 -20.61
N TYR A 102 -21.07 9.43 -20.67
CA TYR A 102 -21.17 10.75 -20.08
C TYR A 102 -21.23 10.69 -18.53
N PHE A 103 -21.83 9.63 -17.99
CA PHE A 103 -21.93 9.40 -16.54
C PHE A 103 -21.30 8.04 -16.16
N PRO A 104 -19.99 7.98 -15.85
CA PRO A 104 -19.37 6.77 -15.34
C PRO A 104 -19.93 6.38 -13.95
N PRO A 105 -19.77 5.12 -13.52
CA PRO A 105 -20.29 4.68 -12.23
C PRO A 105 -19.56 5.40 -11.09
N ASN A 106 -20.33 5.87 -10.12
CA ASN A 106 -19.77 6.56 -8.97
C ASN A 106 -19.61 5.59 -7.79
N LEU A 107 -18.36 5.28 -7.47
CA LEU A 107 -17.97 4.42 -6.35
C LEU A 107 -17.81 5.27 -5.08
N ASP A 108 -18.91 5.54 -4.40
CA ASP A 108 -18.98 6.34 -3.17
C ASP A 108 -19.09 5.46 -1.90
N GLU A 109 -18.99 4.15 -2.06
CA GLU A 109 -19.05 3.21 -0.95
C GLU A 109 -17.91 3.48 0.04
N PRO A 110 -18.17 3.36 1.36
CA PRO A 110 -17.22 3.75 2.40
C PRO A 110 -15.89 2.99 2.29
N ARG A 111 -15.90 1.76 1.74
CA ARG A 111 -14.70 0.97 1.50
C ARG A 111 -13.83 1.58 0.40
N TRP A 112 -14.42 2.00 -0.71
CA TRP A 112 -13.69 2.67 -1.80
C TRP A 112 -13.11 4.01 -1.35
N LEU A 113 -13.89 4.79 -0.59
CA LEU A 113 -13.41 6.05 -0.02
C LEU A 113 -12.25 5.82 0.97
N THR A 114 -12.34 4.77 1.79
CA THR A 114 -11.26 4.37 2.70
C THR A 114 -10.03 3.90 1.93
N ALA A 115 -10.20 3.19 0.81
CA ALA A 115 -9.10 2.77 -0.06
C ALA A 115 -8.35 3.99 -0.62
N LYS A 116 -9.08 4.99 -1.13
CA LYS A 116 -8.52 6.27 -1.60
C LYS A 116 -7.77 6.99 -0.48
N ALA A 117 -8.38 7.12 0.69
CA ALA A 117 -7.78 7.79 1.84
C ALA A 117 -6.50 7.09 2.32
N ALA A 118 -6.50 5.76 2.40
CA ALA A 118 -5.36 4.96 2.80
C ALA A 118 -4.16 5.14 1.86
N ALA A 119 -4.39 5.17 0.53
CA ALA A 119 -3.35 5.47 -0.45
C ALA A 119 -2.74 6.87 -0.27
N VAL A 120 -3.59 7.89 -0.11
CA VAL A 120 -3.15 9.29 0.07
C VAL A 120 -2.36 9.44 1.36
N ILE A 121 -2.87 8.92 2.48
CA ILE A 121 -2.19 8.94 3.77
C ILE A 121 -0.83 8.22 3.64
N GLY A 122 -0.81 7.02 3.05
CA GLY A 122 0.42 6.27 2.83
C GLY A 122 1.47 7.08 2.05
N LEU A 123 1.08 7.69 0.93
CA LEU A 123 1.98 8.53 0.13
C LEU A 123 2.50 9.74 0.90
N ILE A 124 1.65 10.44 1.66
CA ILE A 124 2.06 11.58 2.48
C ILE A 124 3.12 11.15 3.50
N PHE A 125 2.91 10.03 4.20
CA PHE A 125 3.88 9.53 5.17
C PHE A 125 5.18 9.06 4.49
N GLY A 126 5.12 8.48 3.30
CA GLY A 126 6.33 8.18 2.51
C GLY A 126 7.14 9.43 2.16
N LEU A 127 6.48 10.51 1.73
CA LEU A 127 7.14 11.79 1.45
C LEU A 127 7.73 12.40 2.73
N VAL A 128 7.00 12.36 3.85
CA VAL A 128 7.50 12.81 5.15
C VAL A 128 8.74 12.02 5.56
N ALA A 129 8.78 10.70 5.35
CA ALA A 129 9.96 9.88 5.62
C ALA A 129 11.18 10.35 4.79
N LEU A 130 11.01 10.62 3.50
CA LEU A 130 12.07 11.16 2.65
C LEU A 130 12.56 12.53 3.12
N ILE A 131 11.64 13.42 3.53
CA ILE A 131 11.98 14.74 4.07
C ILE A 131 12.79 14.60 5.36
N ILE A 132 12.37 13.70 6.28
CA ILE A 132 13.10 13.42 7.51
C ILE A 132 14.51 12.89 7.19
N HIS A 133 14.63 11.94 6.27
CA HIS A 133 15.92 11.37 5.87
C HIS A 133 16.85 12.44 5.27
N LEU A 134 16.31 13.30 4.40
CA LEU A 134 17.05 14.41 3.81
C LEU A 134 17.49 15.43 4.86
N ALA A 135 16.59 15.80 5.79
CA ALA A 135 16.90 16.68 6.91
C ALA A 135 18.00 16.08 7.80
N LEU A 136 17.96 14.77 8.07
CA LEU A 136 19.02 14.08 8.79
C LEU A 136 20.34 14.17 8.03
N ILE A 137 20.37 13.92 6.72
CA ILE A 137 21.59 14.03 5.91
C ILE A 137 22.17 15.45 5.96
N CYS A 138 21.33 16.47 5.83
CA CYS A 138 21.75 17.88 5.78
C CYS A 138 22.19 18.40 7.16
N CYS A 139 21.37 18.19 8.20
CA CYS A 139 21.57 18.79 9.52
C CYS A 139 22.54 18.00 10.41
N SER A 140 22.72 16.69 10.18
CA SER A 140 23.67 15.87 10.95
C SER A 140 25.00 15.65 10.22
N ARG A 141 25.27 16.39 9.14
CA ARG A 141 26.51 16.31 8.37
C ARG A 141 27.70 16.70 9.26
N GLY A 142 28.43 15.69 9.75
CA GLY A 142 29.58 15.87 10.64
C GLY A 142 29.35 15.50 12.11
N ARG A 143 28.12 15.12 12.50
CA ARG A 143 27.84 14.55 13.83
C ARG A 143 27.97 13.02 13.74
N GLU A 144 28.78 12.41 14.60
CA GLU A 144 29.02 10.95 14.56
C GLU A 144 27.78 10.11 14.92
N ASP A 145 26.81 10.72 15.61
CA ASP A 145 25.63 10.06 16.14
C ASP A 145 24.35 10.76 15.66
N LYS A 146 23.57 10.04 14.84
CA LYS A 146 22.21 10.46 14.45
C LYS A 146 21.26 10.22 15.62
N PRO A 147 20.29 11.13 15.87
CA PRO A 147 19.32 10.95 16.95
C PRO A 147 18.44 9.73 16.68
N TRP A 148 18.53 8.72 17.56
CA TRP A 148 17.81 7.45 17.39
C TRP A 148 16.29 7.63 17.25
N GLY A 149 15.72 8.60 17.99
CA GLY A 149 14.28 8.89 17.96
C GLY A 149 13.80 9.41 16.61
N THR A 150 14.58 10.25 15.93
CA THR A 150 14.22 10.74 14.60
C THR A 150 14.26 9.63 13.55
N VAL A 151 15.24 8.73 13.64
CA VAL A 151 15.30 7.53 12.78
C VAL A 151 14.12 6.59 13.07
N ALA A 152 13.67 6.47 14.33
CA ALA A 152 12.48 5.70 14.67
C ALA A 152 11.22 6.28 14.02
N VAL A 153 11.05 7.61 14.03
CA VAL A 153 9.93 8.30 13.39
C VAL A 153 9.95 8.11 11.87
N GLU A 154 11.12 8.20 11.24
CA GLU A 154 11.28 7.91 9.81
C GLU A 154 10.82 6.49 9.46
N ILE A 155 11.22 5.50 10.27
CA ILE A 155 10.85 4.10 10.06
C ILE A 155 9.35 3.87 10.29
N LEU A 156 8.76 4.54 11.27
CA LEU A 156 7.31 4.52 11.47
C LEU A 156 6.59 5.08 10.23
N CYS A 157 7.08 6.18 9.66
CA CYS A 157 6.54 6.73 8.42
C CYS A 157 6.70 5.76 7.24
N CYS A 158 7.84 5.07 7.14
CA CYS A 158 8.06 3.99 6.15
C CYS A 158 7.10 2.81 6.34
N LEU A 159 6.74 2.47 7.59
CA LEU A 159 5.76 1.42 7.86
C LEU A 159 4.35 1.86 7.45
N ILE A 160 3.98 3.11 7.73
CA ILE A 160 2.66 3.66 7.39
C ILE A 160 2.43 3.67 5.88
N ILE A 161 3.43 3.99 5.04
CA ILE A 161 3.26 3.91 3.58
C ILE A 161 2.98 2.49 3.11
N VAL A 162 3.71 1.49 3.63
CA VAL A 162 3.48 0.07 3.29
C VAL A 162 2.08 -0.35 3.69
N ILE A 163 1.68 -0.08 4.94
CA ILE A 163 0.33 -0.42 5.40
C ILE A 163 -0.74 0.32 4.59
N GLY A 164 -0.52 1.60 4.28
CA GLY A 164 -1.47 2.42 3.52
C GLY A 164 -1.70 1.90 2.10
N LEU A 165 -0.63 1.53 1.38
CA LEU A 165 -0.73 0.95 0.04
C LEU A 165 -1.41 -0.43 0.07
N LEU A 166 -1.03 -1.30 1.00
CA LEU A 166 -1.60 -2.63 1.14
C LEU A 166 -3.09 -2.59 1.49
N VAL A 167 -3.48 -1.74 2.46
CA VAL A 167 -4.88 -1.53 2.84
C VAL A 167 -5.67 -0.94 1.68
N SER A 168 -5.11 0.03 0.96
CA SER A 168 -5.74 0.63 -0.21
C SER A 168 -6.07 -0.42 -1.27
N LEU A 169 -5.08 -1.24 -1.66
CA LEU A 169 -5.26 -2.31 -2.62
C LEU A 169 -6.31 -3.33 -2.16
N SER A 170 -6.21 -3.80 -0.92
CA SER A 170 -7.11 -4.83 -0.37
C SER A 170 -8.57 -4.36 -0.33
N LEU A 171 -8.79 -3.09 0.05
CA LEU A 171 -10.14 -2.51 0.08
C LEU A 171 -10.68 -2.24 -1.33
N ALA A 172 -9.83 -1.78 -2.25
CA ALA A 172 -10.22 -1.56 -3.64
C ALA A 172 -10.63 -2.87 -4.32
N GLU A 173 -9.84 -3.93 -4.15
CA GLU A 173 -10.15 -5.26 -4.67
C GLU A 173 -11.46 -5.80 -4.08
N SER A 174 -11.62 -5.75 -2.75
CA SER A 174 -12.83 -6.24 -2.08
C SER A 174 -14.09 -5.48 -2.49
N GLU A 175 -14.01 -4.18 -2.75
CA GLU A 175 -15.16 -3.40 -3.20
C GLU A 175 -15.55 -3.76 -4.62
N ILE A 176 -14.58 -3.92 -5.53
CA ILE A 176 -14.84 -4.28 -6.92
C ILE A 176 -15.41 -5.70 -7.02
N GLU A 177 -14.91 -6.63 -6.21
CA GLU A 177 -15.52 -7.96 -6.07
C GLU A 177 -16.94 -7.85 -5.49
N GLY A 178 -17.17 -6.93 -4.55
CA GLY A 178 -18.50 -6.61 -4.02
C GLY A 178 -19.47 -6.15 -5.10
N VAL A 179 -19.06 -5.17 -5.92
CA VAL A 179 -19.81 -4.67 -7.08
C VAL A 179 -20.01 -5.77 -8.12
N HIS A 180 -19.04 -6.65 -8.34
CA HIS A 180 -19.21 -7.79 -9.24
C HIS A 180 -20.28 -8.76 -8.74
N ASN A 181 -20.26 -9.09 -7.44
CA ASN A 181 -21.11 -10.12 -6.86
C ASN A 181 -22.53 -9.62 -6.52
N HIS A 182 -22.70 -8.33 -6.27
CA HIS A 182 -23.96 -7.73 -5.79
C HIS A 182 -24.38 -6.48 -6.57
N GLY A 183 -23.86 -6.30 -7.79
CA GLY A 183 -23.82 -5.07 -8.60
C GLY A 183 -25.14 -4.41 -9.02
N ASP A 184 -26.15 -4.40 -8.16
CA ASP A 184 -27.46 -3.87 -8.49
C ASP A 184 -27.48 -2.35 -8.47
N GLU A 185 -27.16 -1.69 -7.36
CA GLU A 185 -27.57 -0.28 -7.21
C GLU A 185 -26.69 0.71 -7.98
N THR A 186 -25.36 0.58 -7.88
CA THR A 186 -24.41 1.50 -8.54
C THR A 186 -24.44 1.34 -10.06
N LEU A 187 -24.58 0.11 -10.55
CA LEU A 187 -24.72 -0.18 -11.98
C LEU A 187 -26.07 0.32 -12.54
N VAL A 188 -27.17 0.09 -11.82
CA VAL A 188 -28.50 0.57 -12.22
C VAL A 188 -28.52 2.09 -12.32
N ARG A 189 -27.95 2.81 -11.35
CA ARG A 189 -27.86 4.28 -11.39
C ARG A 189 -27.07 4.77 -12.60
N MET A 190 -25.94 4.13 -12.91
CA MET A 190 -25.14 4.46 -14.09
C MET A 190 -25.91 4.20 -15.38
N LEU A 191 -26.54 3.04 -15.52
CA LEU A 191 -27.33 2.70 -16.70
C LEU A 191 -28.52 3.65 -16.88
N GLN A 192 -29.15 4.08 -15.78
CA GLN A 192 -30.27 5.00 -15.80
C GLN A 192 -29.82 6.41 -16.22
N ALA A 193 -28.69 6.89 -15.67
CA ALA A 193 -28.13 8.19 -15.98
C ALA A 193 -27.68 8.32 -17.45
N ASN A 194 -27.27 7.22 -18.07
CA ASN A 194 -26.93 7.16 -19.50
C ASN A 194 -28.11 6.73 -20.39
N GLU A 195 -29.33 6.65 -19.84
CA GLU A 195 -30.56 6.25 -20.56
C GLU A 195 -30.52 4.84 -21.18
N LEU A 196 -29.65 3.96 -20.67
CA LEU A 196 -29.42 2.60 -21.17
C LEU A 196 -30.37 1.55 -20.60
N LEU A 197 -31.11 1.87 -19.53
CA LEU A 197 -32.10 0.99 -18.92
C LEU A 197 -33.41 0.89 -19.72
N GLY A 198 -33.64 1.81 -20.67
CA GLY A 198 -34.84 1.85 -21.49
C GLY A 198 -36.09 2.26 -20.70
N ASN A 199 -36.83 3.25 -21.19
CA ASN A 199 -38.21 3.43 -20.74
C ASN A 199 -39.01 2.23 -21.24
N GLY A 200 -39.40 1.31 -20.36
CA GLY A 200 -40.21 0.13 -20.68
C GLY A 200 -41.53 0.41 -21.41
N THR A 201 -41.88 1.69 -21.61
CA THR A 201 -43.05 2.16 -22.34
C THR A 201 -42.87 2.25 -23.86
N GLU A 202 -41.65 2.34 -24.41
CA GLU A 202 -41.47 2.49 -25.87
C GLU A 202 -41.27 1.16 -26.61
N ILE A 203 -40.57 0.20 -26.01
CA ILE A 203 -40.36 -1.12 -26.61
C ILE A 203 -41.68 -1.91 -26.67
N TYR A 204 -42.53 -1.78 -25.65
CA TYR A 204 -43.84 -2.44 -25.60
C TYR A 204 -44.86 -1.79 -26.56
N ARG A 205 -44.78 -0.47 -26.77
CA ARG A 205 -45.68 0.26 -27.70
C ARG A 205 -45.38 -0.06 -29.18
N SER A 206 -44.15 -0.45 -29.51
CA SER A 206 -43.79 -0.92 -30.87
C SER A 206 -44.16 -2.39 -31.13
N ALA A 207 -44.45 -3.18 -30.09
CA ALA A 207 -44.76 -4.60 -30.22
C ALA A 207 -46.27 -4.91 -30.17
N ILE A 208 -47.11 -3.92 -29.85
CA ILE A 208 -48.56 -4.07 -29.88
C ILE A 208 -49.08 -3.71 -31.28
N PRO A 209 -49.65 -4.65 -32.06
CA PRO A 209 -50.38 -4.28 -33.27
C PRO A 209 -51.54 -3.39 -32.85
N ALA A 210 -51.65 -2.23 -33.50
CA ALA A 210 -52.73 -1.28 -33.27
C ALA A 210 -54.07 -1.94 -33.64
N ASN A 211 -54.73 -2.53 -32.64
CA ASN A 211 -56.16 -2.75 -32.57
C ASN A 211 -56.50 -3.36 -31.20
N THR A 212 -57.13 -2.57 -30.33
CA THR A 212 -58.49 -2.76 -29.78
C THR A 212 -58.52 -2.07 -28.42
N ASP A 213 -59.49 -1.17 -28.25
CA ASP A 213 -59.78 -0.42 -27.04
C ASP A 213 -59.96 -1.32 -25.81
N ALA A 214 -59.05 -1.23 -24.85
CA ALA A 214 -59.32 -1.59 -23.46
C ALA A 214 -58.34 -0.82 -22.56
N GLU A 215 -58.87 -0.02 -21.64
CA GLU A 215 -58.10 0.60 -20.56
C GLU A 215 -57.49 -0.51 -19.69
N GLN A 216 -56.24 -0.86 -19.98
CA GLN A 216 -55.50 -1.84 -19.22
C GLN A 216 -54.65 -1.11 -18.18
N TYR A 217 -55.08 -1.19 -16.91
CA TYR A 217 -54.33 -0.71 -15.76
C TYR A 217 -53.00 -1.49 -15.68
N VAL A 218 -51.90 -0.87 -16.10
CA VAL A 218 -50.56 -1.45 -16.02
C VAL A 218 -50.02 -1.21 -14.61
N PRO A 219 -49.83 -2.25 -13.78
CA PRO A 219 -49.15 -2.07 -12.50
C PRO A 219 -47.69 -1.65 -12.75
N PRO A 220 -47.08 -0.83 -11.89
CA PRO A 220 -45.67 -0.47 -12.04
C PRO A 220 -44.82 -1.75 -11.99
N LEU A 221 -44.10 -2.04 -13.09
CA LEU A 221 -43.16 -3.16 -13.13
C LEU A 221 -42.08 -2.93 -12.05
N PRO A 222 -41.76 -3.96 -11.24
CA PRO A 222 -40.66 -3.84 -10.30
C PRO A 222 -39.34 -3.72 -11.08
N LEU A 223 -38.56 -2.68 -10.74
CA LEU A 223 -37.22 -2.36 -11.26
C LEU A 223 -36.27 -3.59 -11.28
N LEU A 224 -36.57 -4.60 -10.46
CA LEU A 224 -35.81 -5.84 -10.29
C LEU A 224 -35.70 -6.70 -11.57
N ASN A 225 -36.69 -6.66 -12.47
CA ASN A 225 -36.61 -7.45 -13.72
C ASN A 225 -35.63 -6.88 -14.75
N SER A 226 -35.25 -5.60 -14.63
CA SER A 226 -34.36 -4.94 -15.59
C SER A 226 -32.89 -5.36 -15.45
N VAL A 227 -32.47 -5.79 -14.26
CA VAL A 227 -31.07 -6.21 -14.02
C VAL A 227 -30.80 -7.63 -14.52
N ALA A 228 -31.83 -8.49 -14.53
CA ALA A 228 -31.73 -9.86 -15.07
C ALA A 228 -31.38 -9.91 -16.57
N GLU A 229 -31.50 -8.79 -17.28
CA GLU A 229 -31.22 -8.67 -18.71
C GLU A 229 -29.76 -8.27 -19.01
N PHE A 230 -28.96 -7.96 -17.99
CA PHE A 230 -27.54 -7.63 -18.15
C PHE A 230 -26.64 -8.70 -17.56
N ASN A 231 -25.52 -8.98 -18.23
CA ASN A 231 -24.49 -9.87 -17.71
C ASN A 231 -23.22 -9.08 -17.37
N LEU A 232 -22.84 -9.11 -16.10
CA LEU A 232 -21.67 -8.42 -15.56
C LEU A 232 -20.49 -9.39 -15.50
N VAL A 233 -19.35 -9.00 -16.07
CA VAL A 233 -18.12 -9.80 -16.06
C VAL A 233 -16.97 -8.91 -15.60
N LEU A 234 -16.32 -9.28 -14.50
CA LEU A 234 -15.12 -8.61 -14.03
C LEU A 234 -13.87 -9.16 -14.72
N SER A 235 -12.98 -8.28 -15.18
CA SER A 235 -11.69 -8.67 -15.73
C SER A 235 -10.75 -9.16 -14.63
N GLU A 236 -9.75 -9.95 -15.02
CA GLU A 236 -8.58 -10.15 -14.18
C GLU A 236 -7.91 -8.79 -13.85
N PRO A 237 -7.17 -8.70 -12.72
CA PRO A 237 -6.44 -7.48 -12.38
C PRO A 237 -5.53 -7.01 -13.52
N ARG A 238 -5.58 -5.71 -13.82
CA ARG A 238 -4.81 -5.12 -14.92
C ARG A 238 -3.41 -4.70 -14.47
N GLN A 239 -2.59 -4.26 -15.43
CA GLN A 239 -1.17 -3.93 -15.20
C GLN A 239 -0.97 -2.95 -14.04
N SER A 240 -1.86 -1.96 -13.86
CA SER A 240 -1.69 -0.96 -12.80
C SER A 240 -1.89 -1.53 -11.40
N PHE A 241 -2.68 -2.60 -11.25
CA PHE A 241 -2.80 -3.34 -10.01
C PHE A 241 -1.46 -4.01 -9.63
N TYR A 242 -0.82 -4.69 -10.59
CA TYR A 242 0.50 -5.28 -10.37
C TYR A 242 1.60 -4.24 -10.14
N VAL A 243 1.50 -3.07 -10.77
CA VAL A 243 2.40 -1.93 -10.51
C VAL A 243 2.30 -1.47 -9.06
N LEU A 244 1.10 -1.41 -8.49
CA LEU A 244 0.90 -1.04 -7.09
C LEU A 244 1.39 -2.10 -6.11
N ILE A 245 1.17 -3.38 -6.43
CA ILE A 245 1.78 -4.48 -5.66
C ILE A 245 3.30 -4.36 -5.68
N ALA A 246 3.89 -4.11 -6.85
CA ALA A 246 5.33 -3.92 -6.97
C ALA A 246 5.81 -2.70 -6.16
N ALA A 247 5.05 -1.60 -6.18
CA ALA A 247 5.35 -0.42 -5.37
C ALA A 247 5.36 -0.74 -3.87
N ASP A 248 4.36 -1.50 -3.39
CA ASP A 248 4.28 -1.93 -1.99
C ASP A 248 5.49 -2.78 -1.59
N PHE A 249 5.88 -3.75 -2.42
CA PHE A 249 7.10 -4.56 -2.18
C PHE A 249 8.38 -3.73 -2.17
N ILE A 250 8.50 -2.73 -3.04
CA ILE A 250 9.64 -1.80 -3.08
C ILE A 250 9.68 -0.97 -1.79
N CYS A 251 8.54 -0.43 -1.37
CA CYS A 251 8.42 0.30 -0.09
C CYS A 251 8.73 -0.60 1.12
N LEU A 252 8.28 -1.85 1.11
CA LEU A 252 8.57 -2.83 2.16
C LEU A 252 10.07 -3.14 2.21
N LEU A 253 10.73 -3.31 1.06
CA LEU A 253 12.17 -3.51 0.99
C LEU A 253 12.93 -2.31 1.57
N ALA A 254 12.50 -1.08 1.24
CA ALA A 254 13.07 0.13 1.83
C ALA A 254 12.89 0.15 3.36
N PHE A 255 11.69 -0.13 3.85
CA PHE A 255 11.40 -0.24 5.28
C PHE A 255 12.32 -1.25 5.97
N LEU A 256 12.45 -2.47 5.44
CA LEU A 256 13.28 -3.53 6.02
C LEU A 256 14.76 -3.12 6.07
N MET A 257 15.26 -2.47 5.01
CA MET A 257 16.64 -1.97 4.96
C MET A 257 16.89 -0.87 6.00
N SER A 258 15.94 0.07 6.17
CA SER A 258 16.00 1.09 7.24
C SER A 258 15.92 0.47 8.63
N LEU A 259 15.08 -0.57 8.81
CA LEU A 259 14.94 -1.28 10.07
C LEU A 259 16.25 -1.96 10.50
N VAL A 260 16.97 -2.58 9.56
CA VAL A 260 18.29 -3.16 9.84
C VAL A 260 19.25 -2.12 10.42
N TYR A 261 19.28 -0.91 9.86
CA TYR A 261 20.10 0.18 10.39
C TYR A 261 19.66 0.61 11.79
N PHE A 262 18.35 0.71 12.02
CA PHE A 262 17.80 1.10 13.31
C PHE A 262 18.04 0.11 14.44
N VAL A 263 17.96 -1.20 14.15
CA VAL A 263 18.34 -2.24 15.12
C VAL A 263 19.80 -2.05 15.54
N ARG A 264 20.70 -1.78 14.58
CA ARG A 264 22.12 -1.50 14.89
C ARG A 264 22.32 -0.23 15.69
N LEU A 265 21.53 0.80 15.42
CA LEU A 265 21.57 2.05 16.16
C LEU A 265 21.10 1.84 17.61
N SER A 266 20.03 1.09 17.80
CA SER A 266 19.47 0.73 19.11
C SER A 266 20.43 -0.12 19.93
N GLU A 267 21.07 -1.13 19.33
CA GLU A 267 22.11 -1.95 19.97
C GLU A 267 23.25 -1.08 20.53
N ARG A 268 23.64 -0.02 19.82
CA ARG A 268 24.71 0.89 20.22
C ARG A 268 24.31 1.78 21.39
N GLU A 269 23.11 2.36 21.33
CA GLU A 269 22.55 3.17 22.43
C GLU A 269 22.42 2.35 23.72
N GLU A 270 21.98 1.09 23.61
CA GLU A 270 21.88 0.21 24.76
C GLU A 270 23.26 -0.12 25.37
N GLN A 271 24.27 -0.37 24.53
CA GLN A 271 25.65 -0.58 24.99
C GLN A 271 26.21 0.66 25.70
N LEU A 272 25.93 1.85 25.16
CA LEU A 272 26.33 3.11 25.77
C LEU A 272 25.68 3.31 27.15
N ARG A 273 24.36 3.07 27.26
CA ARG A 273 23.64 3.13 28.54
C ARG A 273 24.21 2.16 29.57
N LYS A 274 24.49 0.91 29.17
CA LYS A 274 25.13 -0.09 30.05
C LYS A 274 26.53 0.34 30.50
N GLN A 275 27.30 1.00 29.64
CA GLN A 275 28.61 1.54 30.02
C GLN A 275 28.51 2.72 30.98
N LEU A 276 27.56 3.63 30.76
CA LEU A 276 27.30 4.76 31.66
C LEU A 276 26.85 4.29 33.05
N GLN A 277 25.94 3.31 33.12
CA GLN A 277 25.52 2.71 34.39
C GLN A 277 26.69 2.04 35.13
N LYS A 278 27.57 1.32 34.41
CA LYS A 278 28.77 0.74 35.02
C LYS A 278 29.73 1.82 35.54
N ALA A 279 29.91 2.91 34.81
CA ALA A 279 30.76 4.03 35.21
C ALA A 279 30.20 4.75 36.45
N GLU A 280 28.87 4.90 36.54
CA GLU A 280 28.19 5.48 37.70
C GLU A 280 28.35 4.62 38.95
N VAL A 281 28.18 3.29 38.83
CA VAL A 281 28.37 2.34 39.93
C VAL A 281 29.84 2.25 40.37
N ALA A 282 30.78 2.43 39.44
CA ALA A 282 32.22 2.38 39.70
C ALA A 282 32.81 3.69 40.26
N LYS A 283 32.02 4.77 40.42
CA LYS A 283 32.51 6.01 41.05
C LYS A 283 32.94 5.72 42.51
N PRO A 284 34.18 6.10 42.90
CA PRO A 284 34.68 5.86 44.25
C PRO A 284 33.83 6.60 45.29
N ILE A 285 33.67 5.98 46.46
CA ILE A 285 32.86 6.44 47.61
C ILE A 285 33.20 7.89 48.04
N SER A 286 34.39 8.38 47.70
CA SER A 286 34.90 9.72 47.97
C SER A 286 34.11 10.88 47.32
N GLU A 287 33.26 10.63 46.31
CA GLU A 287 32.51 11.68 45.60
C GLU A 287 30.98 11.59 45.81
N ARG A 288 30.49 10.70 46.68
CA ARG A 288 29.06 10.67 47.00
C ARG A 288 28.73 11.84 47.94
N PRO A 289 27.75 12.70 47.60
CA PRO A 289 27.30 13.72 48.53
C PRO A 289 26.79 13.01 49.80
N LEU A 290 27.39 13.36 50.93
CA LEU A 290 26.94 12.93 52.25
C LEU A 290 25.55 13.56 52.48
N VAL A 291 24.56 12.69 52.70
CA VAL A 291 23.23 13.06 53.17
C VAL A 291 23.33 13.62 54.58
#